data_AF-A0A962JSM4-F1
#
_entry.id   AF-A0A962JSM4-F1
#
_cell.length_a   1.000
_cell.length_b   1.000
_cell.length_c   1.000
_cell.angle_alpha   90.00
_cell.angle_beta   90.00
_cell.angle_gamma   90.00
#
_symmetry.space_group_name_H-M   'P 1'
#
loop_
_entity.id
_entity.type
_entity.pdbx_description
1 polymer ?
#
loop_
_entity_poly.entity_id
_entity_poly.type
_entity_poly.pdbx_seq_one_letter_code
_entity_poly.pdbx_strand_id
1 'polypeptide(L)'
;MTNSSKDLSNKPATRQELSAFLQKVAVLPPVAKGQGGGRLLFALDATASREQTWDQASHLQGEMFLAARDAGGLQVQLAYFRGFAEFYKTGWCRDSAALLGLMSGIQCRAGTTQIARVLQHALSENKAQRIHCLVYVGDAMEENPELLCQLAGQLGMLNVPVFVFQEGHDPMVQESFQAMARLSRGAWSRFDSGSAAQLRELLRAVAIYASGGLQALERYSQGAGSEVQRLTRQLRP
;
A
#
# COMPACT_ATOMS: atom_id res chain seq x y z
N MET A 1 31.73 -13.06 -39.07
CA MET A 1 31.07 -14.14 -38.30
C MET A 1 32.11 -14.60 -37.29
N THR A 2 31.90 -14.60 -35.98
CA THR A 2 30.74 -15.04 -35.20
C THR A 2 30.63 -14.30 -33.85
N ASN A 3 29.39 -14.05 -33.43
CA ASN A 3 28.96 -13.62 -32.10
C ASN A 3 29.27 -14.69 -31.04
N SER A 4 29.46 -14.28 -29.78
CA SER A 4 29.17 -15.16 -28.64
C SER A 4 28.52 -14.39 -27.48
N SER A 5 27.29 -14.79 -27.21
CA SER A 5 26.36 -14.27 -26.21
C SER A 5 26.80 -14.64 -24.79
N LYS A 6 26.63 -13.71 -23.84
CA LYS A 6 26.73 -13.96 -22.40
C LYS A 6 25.52 -14.79 -21.94
N ASP A 7 25.80 -16.00 -21.50
CA ASP A 7 24.85 -16.90 -20.85
C ASP A 7 24.70 -16.53 -19.37
N LEU A 8 23.53 -16.02 -18.98
CA LEU A 8 23.12 -15.78 -17.60
C LEU A 8 22.32 -16.99 -17.12
N SER A 9 23.04 -18.06 -16.74
CA SER A 9 22.42 -19.24 -16.16
C SER A 9 21.99 -19.00 -14.70
N ASN A 10 20.68 -18.97 -14.50
CA ASN A 10 19.99 -18.91 -13.22
C ASN A 10 20.19 -20.23 -12.45
N LYS A 11 21.20 -20.31 -11.58
CA LYS A 11 21.40 -21.46 -10.67
C LYS A 11 20.80 -21.16 -9.29
N PRO A 12 20.11 -22.12 -8.64
CA PRO A 12 19.63 -21.94 -7.28
C PRO A 12 20.80 -21.79 -6.31
N ALA A 13 20.71 -20.82 -5.42
CA ALA A 13 21.73 -20.53 -4.42
C ALA A 13 22.03 -21.76 -3.55
N THR A 14 23.31 -22.04 -3.36
CA THR A 14 23.78 -23.19 -2.58
C THR A 14 23.55 -22.95 -1.07
N ARG A 15 23.47 -24.03 -0.29
CA ARG A 15 23.21 -23.98 1.17
C ARG A 15 24.24 -23.13 1.94
N GLN A 16 25.45 -23.00 1.40
CA GLN A 16 26.53 -22.16 1.95
C GLN A 16 26.31 -20.66 1.65
N GLU A 17 25.81 -20.31 0.46
CA GLU A 17 25.44 -18.93 0.11
C GLU A 17 24.24 -18.46 0.93
N LEU A 18 23.26 -19.34 1.16
CA LEU A 18 22.12 -19.06 2.04
C LEU A 18 22.56 -18.83 3.49
N SER A 19 23.51 -19.63 3.99
CA SER A 19 24.03 -19.49 5.37
C SER A 19 24.87 -18.21 5.55
N ALA A 20 25.70 -17.87 4.55
CA ALA A 20 26.48 -16.63 4.56
C ALA A 20 25.60 -15.37 4.43
N PHE A 21 24.50 -15.47 3.67
CA PHE A 21 23.48 -14.43 3.59
C PHE A 21 22.72 -14.26 4.91
N LEU A 22 22.28 -15.37 5.53
CA LEU A 22 21.60 -15.34 6.83
C LEU A 22 22.50 -14.78 7.95
N GLN A 23 23.80 -15.09 7.92
CA GLN A 23 24.77 -14.47 8.83
C GLN A 23 24.90 -12.96 8.57
N LYS A 24 24.99 -12.52 7.31
CA LYS A 24 25.02 -11.08 6.97
C LYS A 24 23.75 -10.35 7.42
N VAL A 25 22.58 -10.99 7.33
CA VAL A 25 21.30 -10.41 7.79
C VAL A 25 21.21 -10.36 9.31
N ALA A 26 21.82 -11.30 10.03
CA ALA A 26 21.86 -11.31 11.49
C ALA A 26 22.73 -10.18 12.09
N VAL A 27 23.68 -9.62 11.31
CA VAL A 27 24.51 -8.47 11.74
C VAL A 27 23.92 -7.13 11.32
N LEU A 28 22.84 -7.12 10.51
CA LEU A 28 22.13 -5.88 10.23
C LEU A 28 21.40 -5.44 11.49
N PRO A 29 21.46 -4.15 11.86
CA PRO A 29 20.70 -3.65 12.99
C PRO A 29 19.23 -3.97 12.75
N PRO A 30 18.52 -4.58 13.73
CA PRO A 30 17.08 -4.81 13.60
C PRO A 30 16.42 -3.48 13.24
N VAL A 31 15.42 -3.51 12.35
CA VAL A 31 14.53 -2.37 12.14
C VAL A 31 14.07 -1.96 13.52
N ALA A 32 14.57 -0.80 13.99
CA ALA A 32 14.41 -0.43 15.38
C ALA A 32 12.93 -0.49 15.69
N LYS A 33 12.54 -1.22 16.75
CA LYS A 33 11.29 -0.96 17.45
C LYS A 33 11.42 0.45 18.03
N GLY A 34 11.29 1.45 17.19
CA GLY A 34 11.27 2.84 17.58
C GLY A 34 10.05 3.03 18.47
N GLN A 35 10.20 3.84 19.51
CA GLN A 35 9.17 4.15 20.51
C GLN A 35 7.86 4.74 19.93
N GLY A 36 7.73 4.86 18.60
CA GLY A 36 6.58 5.44 17.89
C GLY A 36 5.76 4.49 17.01
N GLY A 37 6.18 3.23 16.85
CA GLY A 37 5.51 2.23 16.00
C GLY A 37 5.33 2.62 14.52
N GLY A 38 4.67 1.76 13.73
CA GLY A 38 4.52 1.93 12.27
C GLY A 38 3.71 3.17 11.89
N ARG A 39 3.95 3.77 10.71
CA ARG A 39 3.18 4.91 10.18
C ARG A 39 2.64 4.59 8.80
N LEU A 40 1.32 4.50 8.66
CA LEU A 40 0.63 4.20 7.41
C LEU A 40 -0.19 5.42 6.97
N LEU A 41 -0.02 5.86 5.73
CA LEU A 41 -0.93 6.82 5.10
C LEU A 41 -2.01 6.02 4.35
N PHE A 42 -3.27 6.24 4.67
CA PHE A 42 -4.42 5.58 4.05
C PHE A 42 -5.17 6.60 3.20
N ALA A 43 -5.16 6.42 1.88
CA ALA A 43 -5.72 7.36 0.92
C ALA A 43 -6.91 6.76 0.17
N LEU A 44 -7.98 7.55 0.04
CA LEU A 44 -9.21 7.16 -0.63
C LEU A 44 -9.55 8.12 -1.78
N ASP A 45 -9.91 7.53 -2.91
CA ASP A 45 -10.74 8.19 -3.91
C ASP A 45 -12.19 8.23 -3.41
N ALA A 46 -12.74 9.42 -3.16
CA ALA A 46 -14.15 9.63 -2.79
C ALA A 46 -14.90 10.41 -3.89
N THR A 47 -14.63 10.09 -5.16
CA THR A 47 -15.39 10.59 -6.32
C THR A 47 -16.73 9.85 -6.49
N ALA A 48 -17.67 10.47 -7.23
CA ALA A 48 -19.04 9.97 -7.38
C ALA A 48 -19.15 8.60 -8.09
N SER A 49 -18.16 8.18 -8.88
CA SER A 49 -18.15 6.85 -9.49
C SER A 49 -18.28 5.73 -8.45
N ARG A 50 -17.86 6.00 -7.21
CA ARG A 50 -17.88 5.06 -6.09
C ARG A 50 -19.14 5.13 -5.21
N GLU A 51 -20.12 5.98 -5.49
CA GLU A 51 -21.28 6.17 -4.60
C GLU A 51 -22.03 4.87 -4.28
N GLN A 52 -22.15 3.95 -5.25
CA GLN A 52 -22.84 2.66 -5.07
C GLN A 52 -22.04 1.65 -4.22
N THR A 53 -20.73 1.80 -4.14
CA THR A 53 -19.82 0.85 -3.49
C THR A 53 -19.14 1.42 -2.25
N TRP A 54 -19.29 2.73 -2.03
CA TRP A 54 -18.73 3.48 -0.92
C TRP A 54 -19.22 2.97 0.44
N ASP A 55 -20.51 2.62 0.56
CA ASP A 55 -21.08 2.10 1.81
C ASP A 55 -20.45 0.77 2.23
N GLN A 56 -20.18 -0.11 1.25
CA GLN A 56 -19.49 -1.39 1.48
C GLN A 56 -18.01 -1.16 1.79
N ALA A 57 -17.35 -0.26 1.04
CA ALA A 57 -15.95 0.10 1.24
C ALA A 57 -15.72 0.74 2.63
N SER A 58 -16.63 1.60 3.08
CA SER A 58 -16.55 2.29 4.38
C SER A 58 -16.68 1.33 5.55
N HIS A 59 -17.55 0.32 5.45
CA HIS A 59 -17.69 -0.70 6.49
C HIS A 59 -16.43 -1.58 6.62
N LEU A 60 -15.86 -1.99 5.48
CA LEU A 60 -14.66 -2.85 5.42
C LEU A 60 -13.38 -2.19 5.89
N GLN A 61 -13.26 -0.88 5.65
CA GLN A 61 -12.06 -0.15 6.03
C GLN A 61 -11.94 -0.03 7.56
N GLY A 62 -13.06 -0.11 8.29
CA GLY A 62 -13.06 -0.27 9.75
C GLY A 62 -12.30 -1.48 10.27
N GLU A 63 -12.38 -2.59 9.55
CA GLU A 63 -11.73 -3.84 9.94
C GLU A 63 -10.21 -3.79 9.75
N MET A 64 -9.69 -2.98 8.82
CA MET A 64 -8.25 -2.68 8.75
C MET A 64 -7.75 -2.05 10.05
N PHE A 65 -8.47 -1.07 10.56
CA PHE A 65 -8.05 -0.34 11.76
C PHE A 65 -8.14 -1.19 13.01
N LEU A 66 -9.13 -2.10 13.07
CA LEU A 66 -9.18 -3.12 14.10
C LEU A 66 -8.00 -4.09 14.00
N ALA A 67 -7.65 -4.55 12.80
CA ALA A 67 -6.48 -5.41 12.58
C ALA A 67 -5.15 -4.71 12.91
N ALA A 68 -5.05 -3.41 12.64
CA ALA A 68 -3.90 -2.57 12.99
C ALA A 68 -3.74 -2.36 14.50
N ARG A 69 -4.85 -2.26 15.23
CA ARG A 69 -4.86 -2.16 16.70
C ARG A 69 -4.20 -3.37 17.33
N ASP A 70 -4.56 -4.57 16.85
CA ASP A 70 -4.04 -5.83 17.39
C ASP A 70 -2.54 -6.03 17.07
N ALA A 71 -2.03 -5.35 16.03
CA ALA A 71 -0.62 -5.39 15.64
C ALA A 71 0.30 -4.48 16.50
N GLY A 72 -0.27 -3.62 17.35
CA GLY A 72 0.46 -2.80 18.32
C GLY A 72 1.31 -1.67 17.70
N GLY A 73 0.90 -0.43 17.91
CA GLY A 73 1.73 0.74 17.61
C GLY A 73 1.61 1.32 16.19
N LEU A 74 0.59 0.96 15.41
CA LEU A 74 0.35 1.64 14.13
C LEU A 74 -0.25 3.03 14.35
N GLN A 75 0.33 4.03 13.72
CA GLN A 75 -0.27 5.35 13.51
C GLN A 75 -0.77 5.41 12.07
N VAL A 76 -2.00 5.89 11.90
CA VAL A 76 -2.62 6.06 10.59
C VAL A 76 -3.02 7.50 10.37
N GLN A 77 -2.68 8.03 9.21
CA GLN A 77 -3.28 9.24 8.69
C GLN A 77 -4.26 8.87 7.58
N LEU A 78 -5.48 9.36 7.67
CA LEU A 78 -6.46 9.23 6.59
C LEU A 78 -6.34 10.47 5.70
N ALA A 79 -6.29 10.23 4.39
CA ALA A 79 -6.43 11.26 3.37
C ALA A 79 -7.49 10.84 2.36
N TYR A 80 -8.19 11.79 1.78
CA TYR A 80 -9.07 11.53 0.65
C TYR A 80 -9.17 12.75 -0.24
N PHE A 81 -9.51 12.51 -1.50
CA PHE A 81 -9.92 13.56 -2.41
C PHE A 81 -11.33 13.31 -2.92
N ARG A 82 -11.99 14.40 -3.30
CA ARG A 82 -13.30 14.40 -3.96
C ARG A 82 -13.48 15.72 -4.68
N GLY A 83 -14.54 15.85 -5.48
CA GLY A 83 -14.84 17.14 -6.10
C GLY A 83 -13.74 17.61 -7.08
N PHE A 84 -13.78 18.90 -7.41
CA PHE A 84 -12.87 19.55 -8.37
C PHE A 84 -11.66 20.23 -7.69
N ALA A 85 -11.09 19.60 -6.65
CA ALA A 85 -9.85 19.98 -5.92
C ALA A 85 -9.97 19.87 -4.37
N GLU A 86 -10.99 19.19 -3.83
CA GLU A 86 -11.03 18.94 -2.39
C GLU A 86 -10.02 17.84 -2.05
N PHE A 87 -9.08 18.14 -1.16
CA PHE A 87 -8.13 17.18 -0.59
C PHE A 87 -8.13 17.35 0.92
N TYR A 88 -8.58 16.33 1.63
CA TYR A 88 -8.66 16.30 3.08
C TYR A 88 -7.61 15.36 3.66
N LYS A 89 -7.09 15.70 4.83
CA LYS A 89 -6.21 14.84 5.62
C LYS A 89 -6.46 15.02 7.10
N THR A 90 -6.34 13.95 7.86
CA THR A 90 -6.41 13.97 9.32
C THR A 90 -5.04 14.26 9.94
N GLY A 91 -5.01 14.44 11.26
CA GLY A 91 -3.79 14.18 12.03
C GLY A 91 -3.42 12.69 12.01
N TRP A 92 -2.25 12.36 12.53
CA TRP A 92 -1.84 10.98 12.76
C TRP A 92 -2.58 10.41 13.97
N CYS A 93 -3.40 9.39 13.74
CA CYS A 93 -4.27 8.78 14.74
C CYS A 93 -3.73 7.40 15.14
N ARG A 94 -3.80 7.08 16.44
CA ARG A 94 -3.61 5.72 16.96
C ARG A 94 -4.93 5.04 17.32
N ASP A 95 -5.97 5.83 17.48
CA ASP A 95 -7.30 5.36 17.83
C ASP A 95 -8.09 4.98 16.57
N SER A 96 -8.42 3.69 16.46
CA SER A 96 -9.22 3.15 15.38
C SER A 96 -10.66 3.66 15.41
N ALA A 97 -11.23 3.96 16.59
CA ALA A 97 -12.61 4.43 16.72
C ALA A 97 -12.77 5.86 16.18
N ALA A 98 -11.84 6.76 16.50
CA ALA A 98 -11.83 8.12 15.97
C ALA A 98 -11.74 8.15 14.44
N LEU A 99 -10.91 7.29 13.85
CA LEU A 99 -10.74 7.23 12.41
C LEU A 99 -11.96 6.60 11.71
N LEU A 100 -12.56 5.58 12.32
CA LEU A 100 -13.82 4.98 11.90
C LEU A 100 -14.95 6.02 11.80
N GLY A 101 -15.09 6.87 12.83
CA GLY A 101 -16.09 7.94 12.83
C GLY A 101 -15.85 9.00 11.76
N LEU A 102 -14.59 9.28 11.40
CA LEU A 102 -14.28 10.18 10.29
C LEU A 102 -14.65 9.58 8.95
N MET A 103 -14.47 8.27 8.78
CA MET A 103 -14.72 7.57 7.53
C MET A 103 -16.21 7.37 7.26
N SER A 104 -17.01 7.09 8.28
CA SER A 104 -18.47 7.01 8.14
C SER A 104 -19.13 8.32 7.71
N GLY A 105 -18.46 9.46 7.90
CA GLY A 105 -18.93 10.78 7.48
C GLY A 105 -18.49 11.21 6.07
N ILE A 106 -17.67 10.42 5.37
CA ILE A 106 -17.22 10.78 4.03
C ILE A 106 -18.36 10.52 3.04
N GLN A 107 -18.65 11.54 2.24
CA GLN A 107 -19.61 11.47 1.14
C GLN A 107 -18.87 11.63 -0.18
N CYS A 108 -19.19 10.77 -1.15
CA CYS A 108 -18.68 10.88 -2.50
C CYS A 108 -19.20 12.16 -3.19
N ARG A 109 -18.37 12.77 -4.04
CA ARG A 109 -18.75 13.94 -4.84
C ARG A 109 -18.21 13.84 -6.26
N ALA A 110 -18.98 14.29 -7.23
CA ALA A 110 -18.52 14.36 -8.63
C ALA A 110 -17.27 15.23 -8.72
N GLY A 111 -16.23 14.71 -9.36
CA GLY A 111 -14.90 15.30 -9.34
C GLY A 111 -13.92 14.53 -10.21
N THR A 112 -12.64 14.91 -10.13
CA THR A 112 -11.54 14.25 -10.85
C THR A 112 -10.58 13.60 -9.87
N THR A 113 -9.84 12.61 -10.33
CA THR A 113 -8.74 12.01 -9.57
C THR A 113 -7.68 13.04 -9.18
N GLN A 114 -7.12 12.86 -7.98
CA GLN A 114 -6.07 13.71 -7.40
C GLN A 114 -4.98 12.86 -6.72
N ILE A 115 -4.64 11.72 -7.31
CA ILE A 115 -3.60 10.76 -6.90
C ILE A 115 -2.24 11.45 -6.82
N ALA A 116 -1.92 12.39 -7.73
CA ALA A 116 -0.66 13.13 -7.66
C ALA A 116 -0.54 13.90 -6.32
N ARG A 117 -1.65 14.48 -5.83
CA ARG A 117 -1.68 15.16 -4.52
C ARG A 117 -1.49 14.19 -3.36
N VAL A 118 -2.06 12.99 -3.45
CA VAL A 118 -1.83 11.91 -2.46
C VAL A 118 -0.34 11.55 -2.39
N LEU A 119 0.30 11.29 -3.53
CA LEU A 119 1.71 10.91 -3.59
C LEU A 119 2.63 12.04 -3.11
N GLN A 120 2.35 13.29 -3.50
CA GLN A 120 3.09 14.46 -3.02
C GLN A 120 2.93 14.68 -1.51
N HIS A 121 1.73 14.45 -0.98
CA HIS A 121 1.48 14.49 0.45
C HIS A 121 2.25 13.39 1.18
N ALA A 122 2.29 12.16 0.65
CA ALA A 122 3.10 11.06 1.19
C ALA A 122 4.59 11.41 1.24
N LEU A 123 5.14 12.01 0.18
CA LEU A 123 6.52 12.50 0.15
C LEU A 123 6.78 13.56 1.23
N SER A 124 5.84 14.50 1.39
CA SER A 124 5.94 15.57 2.38
C SER A 124 5.89 15.04 3.81
N GLU A 125 4.96 14.12 4.10
CA GLU A 125 4.86 13.47 5.41
C GLU A 125 6.11 12.65 5.72
N ASN A 126 6.63 11.90 4.74
CA ASN A 126 7.86 11.11 4.90
C ASN A 126 9.08 11.97 5.21
N LYS A 127 9.14 13.19 4.64
CA LYS A 127 10.20 14.17 4.92
C LYS A 127 10.14 14.67 6.35
N ALA A 128 8.94 14.89 6.90
CA ALA A 128 8.76 15.33 8.29
C ALA A 128 9.06 14.21 9.28
N GLN A 129 8.55 13.01 9.01
CA GLN A 129 8.81 11.80 9.77
C GLN A 129 8.60 10.59 8.87
N ARG A 130 9.40 9.54 9.01
CA ARG A 130 9.28 8.35 8.18
C ARG A 130 7.86 7.77 8.18
N ILE A 131 7.32 7.49 7.00
CA ILE A 131 6.13 6.62 6.82
C ILE A 131 6.60 5.25 6.31
N HIS A 132 5.88 4.20 6.69
CA HIS A 132 6.23 2.81 6.37
C HIS A 132 5.58 2.35 5.07
N CYS A 133 4.40 2.87 4.75
CA CYS A 133 3.73 2.63 3.47
C CYS A 133 2.62 3.65 3.22
N LEU A 134 2.21 3.71 1.95
CA LEU A 134 0.97 4.33 1.50
C LEU A 134 0.02 3.22 1.04
N VAL A 135 -1.24 3.29 1.45
CA VAL A 135 -2.34 2.56 0.85
C VAL A 135 -3.17 3.53 0.04
N TYR A 136 -3.50 3.18 -1.20
CA TYR A 136 -4.42 3.93 -2.04
C TYR A 136 -5.55 3.00 -2.52
N VAL A 137 -6.79 3.45 -2.40
CA VAL A 137 -7.98 2.75 -2.88
C VAL A 137 -8.74 3.66 -3.86
N GLY A 138 -8.97 3.17 -5.07
CA GLY A 138 -9.73 3.88 -6.10
C GLY A 138 -10.06 3.01 -7.32
N ASP A 139 -10.90 3.53 -8.19
CA ASP A 139 -11.44 2.86 -9.38
C ASP A 139 -11.06 3.57 -10.69
N ALA A 140 -10.61 4.83 -10.61
CA ALA A 140 -10.37 5.68 -11.77
C ALA A 140 -8.97 6.32 -11.78
N MET A 141 -8.57 6.81 -12.96
CA MET A 141 -7.33 7.54 -13.19
C MET A 141 -7.49 8.46 -14.41
N GLU A 142 -7.69 9.76 -14.19
CA GLU A 142 -7.79 10.79 -15.24
C GLU A 142 -6.59 11.75 -15.25
N GLU A 143 -5.53 11.41 -14.51
CA GLU A 143 -4.31 12.21 -14.38
C GLU A 143 -3.22 11.77 -15.37
N ASN A 144 -2.08 12.48 -15.41
CA ASN A 144 -0.95 12.09 -16.24
C ASN A 144 -0.23 10.84 -15.64
N PRO A 145 -0.21 9.68 -16.33
CA PRO A 145 0.42 8.46 -15.83
C PRO A 145 1.92 8.60 -15.56
N GLU A 146 2.64 9.39 -16.36
CA GLU A 146 4.08 9.60 -16.24
C GLU A 146 4.41 10.34 -14.94
N LEU A 147 3.60 11.34 -14.60
CA LEU A 147 3.73 12.09 -13.34
C LEU A 147 3.48 11.17 -12.14
N LEU A 148 2.44 10.34 -12.19
CA LEU A 148 2.14 9.39 -11.11
C LEU A 148 3.27 8.37 -10.93
N CYS A 149 3.81 7.85 -12.04
CA CYS A 149 4.96 6.95 -12.03
C CYS A 149 6.22 7.60 -11.46
N GLN A 150 6.49 8.86 -11.84
CA GLN A 150 7.63 9.62 -11.31
C GLN A 150 7.52 9.83 -9.79
N LEU A 151 6.34 10.18 -9.29
CA LEU A 151 6.10 10.36 -7.85
C LEU A 151 6.18 9.03 -7.09
N ALA A 152 5.61 7.96 -7.63
CA ALA A 152 5.71 6.63 -7.05
C ALA A 152 7.15 6.10 -7.01
N GLY A 153 7.94 6.36 -8.06
CA GLY A 153 9.37 6.04 -8.10
C GLY A 153 10.17 6.78 -7.03
N GLN A 154 9.85 8.04 -6.75
CA GLN A 154 10.47 8.79 -5.64
C GLN A 154 10.18 8.13 -4.29
N LEU A 155 8.94 7.70 -4.05
CA LEU A 155 8.59 6.93 -2.84
C LEU A 155 9.36 5.61 -2.76
N GLY A 156 9.55 4.91 -3.89
CA GLY A 156 10.36 3.69 -3.98
C GLY A 156 11.82 3.91 -3.59
N MET A 157 12.45 5.02 -4.02
CA MET A 157 13.80 5.40 -3.60
C MET A 157 13.89 5.66 -2.09
N LEU A 158 12.80 6.15 -1.48
CA LEU A 158 12.70 6.39 -0.04
C LEU A 158 12.28 5.15 0.77
N ASN A 159 12.13 4.00 0.12
CA ASN A 159 11.61 2.75 0.70
C ASN A 159 10.21 2.92 1.32
N VAL A 160 9.33 3.64 0.63
CA VAL A 160 7.90 3.77 0.95
C VAL A 160 7.10 3.06 -0.14
N PRO A 161 6.70 1.79 0.06
CA PRO A 161 5.83 1.10 -0.89
C PRO A 161 4.44 1.71 -0.95
N VAL A 162 3.89 1.76 -2.17
CA VAL A 162 2.49 2.11 -2.44
C VAL A 162 1.71 0.84 -2.71
N PHE A 163 0.79 0.52 -1.80
CA PHE A 163 -0.20 -0.54 -1.96
C PHE A 163 -1.42 0.04 -2.66
N VAL A 164 -1.71 -0.43 -3.87
CA VAL A 164 -2.84 0.05 -4.66
C VAL A 164 -3.93 -1.02 -4.71
N PHE A 165 -5.10 -0.67 -4.19
CA PHE A 165 -6.29 -1.51 -4.25
C PHE A 165 -7.26 -0.92 -5.26
N GLN A 166 -7.35 -1.59 -6.41
CA GLN A 166 -8.22 -1.18 -7.49
C GLN A 166 -9.61 -1.77 -7.31
N GLU A 167 -10.61 -0.91 -7.40
CA GLU A 167 -11.99 -1.33 -7.55
C GLU A 167 -12.38 -1.34 -9.03
N GLY A 168 -13.14 -2.34 -9.47
CA GLY A 168 -13.55 -2.44 -10.87
C GLY A 168 -12.49 -3.05 -11.80
N HIS A 169 -12.74 -3.00 -13.10
CA HIS A 169 -12.04 -3.81 -14.12
C HIS A 169 -11.47 -3.00 -15.29
N ASP A 170 -11.32 -1.68 -15.15
CA ASP A 170 -10.77 -0.84 -16.21
C ASP A 170 -9.30 -1.20 -16.50
N PRO A 171 -8.96 -1.69 -17.71
CA PRO A 171 -7.59 -2.06 -18.06
C PRO A 171 -6.62 -0.88 -18.08
N MET A 172 -7.07 0.31 -18.47
CA MET A 172 -6.22 1.51 -18.55
C MET A 172 -5.81 2.00 -17.16
N VAL A 173 -6.77 1.96 -16.23
CA VAL A 173 -6.51 2.25 -14.80
C VAL A 173 -5.57 1.19 -14.22
N GLN A 174 -5.81 -0.08 -14.54
CA GLN A 174 -5.00 -1.20 -14.05
C GLN A 174 -3.53 -1.05 -14.39
N GLU A 175 -3.20 -0.76 -15.66
CA GLU A 175 -1.80 -0.61 -16.10
C GLU A 175 -1.08 0.49 -15.31
N SER A 176 -1.76 1.63 -15.12
CA SER A 176 -1.22 2.78 -14.39
C SER A 176 -1.00 2.47 -12.91
N PHE A 177 -1.97 1.82 -12.27
CA PHE A 177 -1.90 1.43 -10.86
C PHE A 177 -0.82 0.36 -10.61
N GLN A 178 -0.69 -0.63 -11.49
CA GLN A 178 0.37 -1.63 -11.42
C GLN A 178 1.76 -0.98 -11.60
N ALA A 179 1.89 -0.02 -12.51
CA ALA A 179 3.14 0.70 -12.71
C ALA A 179 3.53 1.50 -11.45
N MET A 180 2.60 2.23 -10.84
CA MET A 180 2.83 2.95 -9.58
C MET A 180 3.25 2.01 -8.45
N ALA A 181 2.53 0.91 -8.25
CA ALA A 181 2.84 -0.08 -7.22
C ALA A 181 4.25 -0.66 -7.44
N ARG A 182 4.57 -1.09 -8.66
CA ARG A 182 5.89 -1.65 -8.99
C ARG A 182 7.02 -0.65 -8.77
N LEU A 183 6.88 0.59 -9.25
CA LEU A 183 7.92 1.63 -9.15
C LEU A 183 8.20 2.03 -7.70
N SER A 184 7.19 1.99 -6.84
CA SER A 184 7.35 2.21 -5.40
C SER A 184 7.84 1.00 -4.62
N ARG A 185 8.02 -0.17 -5.27
CA ARG A 185 8.25 -1.49 -4.62
C ARG A 185 7.10 -1.92 -3.71
N GLY A 186 5.90 -1.45 -4.01
CA GLY A 186 4.65 -1.86 -3.38
C GLY A 186 3.97 -3.00 -4.13
N ALA A 187 2.65 -3.10 -3.96
CA ALA A 187 1.86 -4.17 -4.54
C ALA A 187 0.51 -3.65 -5.01
N TRP A 188 -0.01 -4.27 -6.06
CA TRP A 188 -1.34 -4.01 -6.58
C TRP A 188 -2.23 -5.23 -6.35
N SER A 189 -3.50 -4.98 -6.05
CA SER A 189 -4.54 -6.01 -6.05
C SER A 189 -5.87 -5.40 -6.45
N ARG A 190 -6.68 -6.20 -7.14
CA ARG A 190 -8.05 -5.83 -7.48
C ARG A 190 -9.00 -6.40 -6.44
N PHE A 191 -10.06 -5.66 -6.15
CA PHE A 191 -11.23 -6.17 -5.44
C PHE A 191 -12.51 -5.76 -6.16
N ASP A 192 -13.60 -6.45 -5.86
CA ASP A 192 -14.95 -6.13 -6.32
C ASP A 192 -15.90 -5.98 -5.12
N SER A 193 -17.15 -5.54 -5.39
CA SER A 193 -18.19 -5.35 -4.37
C SER A 193 -18.60 -6.65 -3.66
N GLY A 194 -18.30 -7.83 -4.22
CA GLY A 194 -18.47 -9.12 -3.54
C GLY A 194 -17.29 -9.52 -2.65
N SER A 195 -16.14 -8.86 -2.81
CA SER A 195 -14.84 -9.24 -2.25
C SER A 195 -14.47 -8.46 -1.00
N ALA A 196 -15.48 -8.16 -0.20
CA ALA A 196 -15.39 -7.42 1.03
C ALA A 196 -14.35 -8.03 2.00
N ALA A 197 -14.47 -9.35 2.20
CA ALA A 197 -13.54 -10.14 3.02
C ALA A 197 -12.11 -10.17 2.44
N GLN A 198 -11.95 -10.10 1.11
CA GLN A 198 -10.63 -10.05 0.47
C GLN A 198 -9.94 -8.72 0.76
N LEU A 199 -10.64 -7.59 0.59
CA LEU A 199 -10.09 -6.28 0.90
C LEU A 199 -9.67 -6.21 2.37
N ARG A 200 -10.49 -6.73 3.29
CA ARG A 200 -10.12 -6.84 4.71
C ARG A 200 -8.81 -7.60 4.94
N GLU A 201 -8.66 -8.78 4.33
CA GLU A 201 -7.46 -9.60 4.47
C GLU A 201 -6.22 -8.89 3.90
N LEU A 202 -6.36 -8.21 2.76
CA LEU A 202 -5.28 -7.43 2.15
C LEU A 202 -4.88 -6.24 3.04
N LEU A 203 -5.85 -5.52 3.58
CA LEU A 203 -5.60 -4.39 4.47
C LEU A 203 -4.95 -4.83 5.78
N ARG A 204 -5.36 -5.98 6.35
CA ARG A 204 -4.69 -6.61 7.50
C ARG A 204 -3.24 -6.96 7.19
N ALA A 205 -2.98 -7.53 6.02
CA ALA A 205 -1.62 -7.82 5.58
C ALA A 205 -0.75 -6.56 5.50
N VAL A 206 -1.30 -5.44 5.00
CA VAL A 206 -0.57 -4.16 4.95
C VAL A 206 -0.34 -3.58 6.35
N ALA A 207 -1.29 -3.69 7.27
CA ALA A 207 -1.10 -3.26 8.65
C ALA A 207 0.04 -4.02 9.35
N ILE A 208 0.11 -5.35 9.14
CA ILE A 208 1.19 -6.21 9.63
C ILE A 208 2.54 -5.82 8.99
N TYR A 209 2.55 -5.51 7.70
CA TYR A 209 3.73 -4.99 7.02
C TYR A 209 4.18 -3.65 7.63
N ALA A 210 3.26 -2.73 7.88
CA ALA A 210 3.57 -1.40 8.38
C ALA A 210 4.14 -1.42 9.82
N SER A 211 3.72 -2.39 10.65
CA SER A 211 4.21 -2.53 12.03
C SER A 211 5.44 -3.43 12.17
N GLY A 212 5.59 -4.44 11.32
CA GLY A 212 6.60 -5.50 11.46
C GLY A 212 7.49 -5.76 10.23
N GLY A 213 7.29 -5.02 9.15
CA GLY A 213 8.04 -5.14 7.89
C GLY A 213 7.74 -6.43 7.11
N LEU A 214 8.54 -6.68 6.08
CA LEU A 214 8.34 -7.80 5.16
C LEU A 214 8.38 -9.17 5.86
N GLN A 215 9.25 -9.37 6.84
CA GLN A 215 9.33 -10.65 7.57
C GLN A 215 8.05 -10.97 8.34
N ALA A 216 7.39 -9.97 8.94
CA ALA A 216 6.13 -10.17 9.64
C ALA A 216 5.01 -10.54 8.66
N LEU A 217 4.97 -9.85 7.51
CA LEU A 217 4.04 -10.18 6.43
C LEU A 217 4.27 -11.58 5.87
N GLU A 218 5.52 -11.99 5.65
CA GLU A 218 5.83 -13.32 5.13
C GLU A 218 5.34 -14.42 6.07
N ARG A 219 5.54 -14.28 7.38
CA ARG A 219 5.00 -15.21 8.39
C ARG A 219 3.47 -15.25 8.36
N TYR A 220 2.82 -14.09 8.28
CA TYR A 220 1.35 -14.01 8.16
C TYR A 220 0.84 -14.70 6.88
N SER A 221 1.53 -14.49 5.76
CA SER A 221 1.09 -14.98 4.45
C SER A 221 1.06 -16.51 4.32
N GLN A 222 1.83 -17.24 5.14
CA GLN A 222 1.91 -18.71 5.11
C GLN A 222 0.58 -19.39 5.45
N GLY A 223 -0.27 -18.74 6.27
CA GLY A 223 -1.60 -19.22 6.62
C GLY A 223 -2.75 -18.41 6.00
N ALA A 224 -2.44 -17.41 5.17
CA ALA A 224 -3.42 -16.49 4.61
C ALA A 224 -3.92 -16.94 3.22
N GLY A 225 -5.01 -16.30 2.76
CA GLY A 225 -5.58 -16.56 1.43
C GLY A 225 -4.62 -16.25 0.27
N SER A 226 -4.93 -16.78 -0.91
CA SER A 226 -4.12 -16.67 -2.13
C SER A 226 -3.76 -15.22 -2.49
N GLU A 227 -4.65 -14.28 -2.21
CA GLU A 227 -4.49 -12.86 -2.54
C GLU A 227 -3.45 -12.18 -1.65
N VAL A 228 -3.39 -12.51 -0.35
CA VAL A 228 -2.33 -12.05 0.55
C VAL A 228 -0.97 -12.63 0.14
N GLN A 229 -0.94 -13.89 -0.30
CA GLN A 229 0.29 -14.50 -0.83
C GLN A 229 0.74 -13.86 -2.15
N ARG A 230 -0.19 -13.48 -3.03
CA ARG A 230 0.12 -12.70 -4.25
C ARG A 230 0.67 -11.33 -3.88
N LEU A 231 0.03 -10.60 -2.97
CA LEU A 231 0.48 -9.30 -2.49
C LEU A 231 1.90 -9.38 -1.90
N THR A 232 2.16 -10.39 -1.06
CA THR A 232 3.48 -10.60 -0.43
C THR A 232 4.58 -10.87 -1.45
N ARG A 233 4.29 -11.64 -2.51
CA ARG A 233 5.27 -11.93 -3.57
C ARG A 233 5.67 -10.68 -4.37
N GLN A 234 4.77 -9.72 -4.54
CA GLN A 234 5.05 -8.48 -5.28
C GLN A 234 6.03 -7.56 -4.54
N LEU A 235 6.15 -7.67 -3.21
CA LEU A 235 7.08 -6.88 -2.40
C LEU A 235 8.52 -7.40 -2.43
N ARG A 236 8.77 -8.53 -3.11
CA ARG A 236 10.12 -9.08 -3.26
C ARG A 236 10.86 -8.30 -4.35
N PRO A 237 12.10 -7.84 -4.08
CA PRO A 237 12.92 -7.14 -5.06
C PRO A 237 13.37 -8.06 -6.21
#